data_AF-A0A744FDA0-F1
#
_entry.id   AF-A0A744FDA0-F1
#
_cell.length_a   1.000
_cell.length_b   1.000
_cell.length_c   1.000
_cell.angle_alpha   90.00
_cell.angle_beta   90.00
_cell.angle_gamma   90.00
#
_symmetry.space_group_name_H-M   'P 1'
#
loop_
_entity.id
_entity.type
_entity.pdbx_description
1 polymer ?
#
loop_
_entity_poly.entity_id
_entity_poly.type
_entity_poly.pdbx_seq_one_letter_code
_entity_poly.pdbx_strand_id
1 'polypeptide(L)'
;MQEVKIYTASPSDLSPPVQSESFCVDMVLASDYAELEAKYAALAADNDKAMESLKQGDAVVKLAHEKFSALAAENETLKYQEPKLAAMMSCLDAFYSDDDVPERAMMTAYNILRKSVGTPATDAFLAEMRAQAHKEGA
;
A
#
# COMPACT_ATOMS: atom_id res chain seq x y z
N MET A 1 18.22 14.99 21.64
CA MET A 1 19.59 15.13 21.10
C MET A 1 20.50 15.34 22.28
N GLN A 2 21.37 14.38 22.59
CA GLN A 2 22.29 14.50 23.71
C GLN A 2 23.36 15.53 23.32
N GLU A 3 23.61 16.53 24.16
CA GLU A 3 24.62 17.56 23.87
C GLU A 3 25.99 16.92 23.65
N VAL A 4 26.73 17.42 22.66
CA VAL A 4 28.14 17.06 22.46
C VAL A 4 28.90 17.61 23.66
N LYS A 5 29.53 16.71 24.42
CA LYS A 5 30.36 17.11 25.55
C LYS A 5 31.67 17.67 25.02
N ILE A 6 31.93 18.93 25.36
CA ILE A 6 33.18 19.60 25.07
C ILE A 6 33.96 19.69 26.38
N TYR A 7 35.19 19.21 26.35
CA TYR A 7 36.13 19.26 27.46
C TYR A 7 37.18 20.32 27.16
N THR A 8 37.58 21.09 28.16
CA THR A 8 38.64 22.07 27.99
C THR A 8 39.92 21.52 28.63
N ALA A 9 40.99 21.44 27.85
CA ALA A 9 42.33 21.05 28.30
C ALA A 9 43.22 22.29 28.39
N SER A 10 44.02 22.37 29.46
CA SER A 10 45.06 23.38 29.61
C SER A 10 46.36 22.94 28.92
N PRO A 11 47.30 23.86 28.65
CA PRO A 11 48.56 23.53 27.96
C PRO A 11 49.42 22.52 28.72
N SER A 12 49.26 22.42 30.04
CA SER A 12 49.89 21.40 30.90
C SER A 12 49.29 20.00 30.76
N ASP A 13 48.04 19.89 30.29
CA ASP A 13 47.36 18.60 30.10
C ASP A 13 47.71 17.94 28.76
N LEU A 14 48.39 18.66 27.86
CA LEU A 14 48.80 18.18 26.54
C LEU A 14 50.09 17.34 26.60
N SER A 15 50.29 16.48 25.60
CA SER A 15 51.50 15.67 25.47
C SER A 15 52.16 15.88 24.09
N PRO A 16 53.38 16.45 24.02
CA PRO A 16 54.15 17.01 25.15
C PRO A 16 53.51 18.29 25.72
N PRO A 17 53.75 18.62 27.01
CA PRO A 17 53.20 19.83 27.61
C PRO A 17 53.74 21.10 26.94
N VAL A 18 52.89 22.10 26.78
CA VAL A 18 53.26 23.38 26.16
C VAL A 18 53.51 24.42 27.26
N GLN A 19 54.69 25.05 27.26
CA GLN A 19 55.09 26.09 28.25
C GLN A 19 54.46 27.46 27.92
N SER A 20 53.13 27.51 27.89
CA SER A 20 52.35 28.73 27.68
C SER A 20 51.17 28.69 28.64
N GLU A 21 50.99 29.72 29.47
CA GLU A 21 49.86 29.79 30.42
C GLU A 21 48.63 30.48 29.83
N SER A 22 48.65 30.82 28.53
CA SER A 22 47.75 31.82 27.95
C SER A 22 46.68 31.29 27.01
N PHE A 23 46.57 29.97 26.78
CA PHE A 23 45.50 29.42 25.94
C PHE A 23 44.92 28.12 26.51
N CYS A 24 43.67 27.83 26.20
CA CYS A 24 43.02 26.55 26.45
C CYS A 24 42.55 25.94 25.12
N VAL A 25 42.34 24.63 25.09
CA VAL A 25 41.89 23.91 23.90
C VAL A 25 40.63 23.12 24.24
N ASP A 26 39.61 23.28 23.41
CA ASP A 26 38.41 22.46 23.48
C ASP A 26 38.65 21.14 22.73
N MET A 27 38.29 20.04 23.39
CA MET A 27 38.51 18.67 22.93
C MET A 27 37.25 17.83 23.12
N VAL A 28 37.10 16.83 22.26
CA VAL A 28 36.09 15.77 22.39
C VAL A 28 36.83 14.46 22.66
N LEU A 29 36.36 13.70 23.64
CA LEU A 29 36.95 12.40 23.94
C LEU A 29 36.67 11.42 22.79
N ALA A 30 37.65 10.56 22.49
CA ALA A 30 37.49 9.53 21.46
C ALA A 30 36.33 8.57 21.79
N SER A 31 36.05 8.31 23.07
CA SER A 31 34.88 7.55 23.52
C SER A 31 33.57 8.20 23.10
N ASP A 32 33.44 9.50 23.35
CA ASP A 32 32.22 10.26 23.08
C ASP A 32 31.99 10.39 21.58
N TYR A 33 33.07 10.52 20.80
CA TYR A 33 33.01 10.49 19.35
C TYR A 33 32.59 9.12 18.81
N ALA A 34 33.17 8.03 19.33
CA ALA A 34 32.81 6.67 18.93
C ALA A 34 31.34 6.34 19.26
N GLU A 35 30.82 6.80 20.41
CA GLU A 35 29.41 6.68 20.75
C GLU A 35 28.51 7.45 19.76
N LEU A 36 28.93 8.63 19.31
CA LEU A 36 28.20 9.42 18.33
C LEU A 36 28.20 8.74 16.96
N GLU A 37 29.33 8.21 16.50
CA GLU A 37 29.44 7.43 15.26
C GLU A 37 28.53 6.20 15.30
N ALA A 38 28.52 5.46 16.42
CA ALA A 38 27.65 4.30 16.59
C ALA A 38 26.16 4.67 16.50
N LYS A 39 25.76 5.79 17.13
CA LYS A 39 24.38 6.31 17.04
C LYS A 39 24.04 6.74 15.62
N TYR A 40 24.95 7.40 14.92
CA TYR A 40 24.75 7.81 13.53
C TYR A 40 24.60 6.59 12.61
N ALA A 41 25.45 5.58 12.78
CA ALA A 41 25.36 4.34 12.02
C ALA A 41 24.03 3.60 12.28
N ALA A 42 23.58 3.54 13.53
CA ALA A 42 22.28 2.97 13.87
C ALA A 42 21.12 3.74 13.24
N LEU A 43 21.16 5.08 13.30
CA LEU A 43 20.13 5.93 12.69
C LEU A 43 20.11 5.81 11.16
N ALA A 44 21.28 5.70 10.52
CA ALA A 44 21.38 5.47 9.09
C ALA A 44 20.74 4.13 8.70
N ALA A 45 21.05 3.06 9.44
CA ALA A 45 20.45 1.75 9.21
C ALA A 45 18.92 1.74 9.42
N ASP A 46 18.42 2.42 10.46
CA ASP A 46 16.99 2.57 10.71
C ASP A 46 16.30 3.38 9.61
N ASN A 47 16.93 4.46 9.13
CA ASN A 47 16.41 5.25 8.01
C ASN A 47 16.33 4.43 6.72
N ASP A 48 17.35 3.62 6.42
CA ASP A 48 17.34 2.74 5.25
C ASP A 48 16.17 1.74 5.32
N LYS A 49 15.94 1.15 6.50
CA LYS A 49 14.81 0.25 6.75
C LYS A 49 13.46 0.96 6.62
N ALA A 50 13.34 2.17 7.14
CA ALA A 50 12.13 2.98 7.02
C ALA A 50 11.85 3.34 5.55
N MET A 51 12.87 3.74 4.79
CA MET A 51 12.76 4.04 3.36
C MET A 51 12.33 2.82 2.55
N GLU A 52 12.83 1.63 2.87
CA GLU A 52 12.40 0.41 2.20
C GLU A 52 10.95 0.04 2.53
N SER A 53 10.55 0.20 3.80
CA SER A 53 9.15 0.00 4.23
C SER A 53 8.20 0.97 3.52
N LEU A 54 8.62 2.22 3.33
CA LEU A 54 7.85 3.23 2.60
C LEU A 54 7.69 2.88 1.11
N LYS A 55 8.74 2.39 0.45
CA LYS A 55 8.63 1.94 -0.95
C LYS A 55 7.67 0.76 -1.11
N GLN A 56 7.72 -0.20 -0.18
CA GLN A 56 6.78 -1.31 -0.16
C GLN A 56 5.34 -0.83 0.06
N GLY A 57 5.15 0.12 0.98
CA GLY A 57 3.85 0.76 1.21
C GLY A 57 3.31 1.48 -0.02
N ASP A 58 4.15 2.25 -0.72
CA ASP A 58 3.78 2.95 -1.96
C ASP A 58 3.34 1.98 -3.06
N ALA A 59 4.06 0.86 -3.23
CA ALA A 59 3.69 -0.19 -4.17
C ALA A 59 2.32 -0.80 -3.86
N VAL A 60 2.01 -1.05 -2.57
CA VAL A 60 0.70 -1.57 -2.14
C VAL A 60 -0.41 -0.55 -2.40
N VAL A 61 -0.19 0.72 -2.07
CA VAL A 61 -1.17 1.80 -2.30
C VAL A 61 -1.46 1.97 -3.80
N LYS A 62 -0.41 1.95 -4.64
CA LYS A 62 -0.57 2.03 -6.09
C LYS A 62 -1.41 0.88 -6.64
N LEU A 63 -1.09 -0.36 -6.25
CA LEU A 63 -1.85 -1.54 -6.68
C LEU A 63 -3.32 -1.46 -6.22
N ALA A 64 -3.56 -1.03 -4.98
CA ALA A 64 -4.92 -0.84 -4.48
C ALA A 64 -5.68 0.23 -5.29
N HIS A 65 -5.02 1.35 -5.58
CA HIS A 65 -5.61 2.42 -6.39
C HIS A 65 -5.97 1.97 -7.80
N GLU A 66 -5.11 1.19 -8.47
CA GLU A 66 -5.39 0.60 -9.79
C GLU A 66 -6.63 -0.30 -9.75
N LYS A 67 -6.74 -1.18 -8.76
CA LYS A 67 -7.91 -2.07 -8.58
C LYS A 67 -9.19 -1.30 -8.31
N PHE A 68 -9.16 -0.34 -7.40
CA PHE A 68 -10.34 0.48 -7.09
C PHE A 68 -10.76 1.36 -8.27
N SER A 69 -9.79 1.89 -9.02
CA SER A 69 -10.07 2.66 -10.24
C SER A 69 -10.76 1.80 -11.30
N ALA A 70 -10.33 0.55 -11.47
CA ALA A 70 -11.00 -0.40 -12.38
C ALA A 70 -12.43 -0.72 -11.93
N LEU A 71 -12.66 -0.96 -10.64
CA LEU A 71 -14.01 -1.18 -10.09
C LEU A 71 -14.91 0.06 -10.22
N ALA A 72 -14.36 1.26 -10.01
CA ALA A 72 -15.09 2.50 -10.19
C ALA A 72 -15.50 2.71 -11.66
N ALA A 73 -14.59 2.46 -12.60
CA ALA A 73 -14.89 2.53 -14.03
C ALA A 73 -15.97 1.51 -14.43
N GLU A 74 -15.88 0.26 -13.96
CA GLU A 74 -16.91 -0.76 -14.17
C GLU A 74 -18.27 -0.31 -13.63
N ASN A 75 -18.32 0.21 -12.40
CA ASN A 75 -19.55 0.70 -11.77
C ASN A 75 -20.22 1.84 -12.53
N GLU A 76 -19.45 2.77 -13.11
CA GLU A 76 -20.03 3.83 -13.94
C GLU A 76 -20.64 3.27 -15.23
N THR A 77 -20.02 2.26 -15.85
CA THR A 77 -20.58 1.63 -17.05
C THR A 77 -21.84 0.82 -16.74
N LEU A 78 -21.93 0.17 -15.57
CA LEU A 78 -23.06 -0.68 -15.18
C LEU A 78 -24.40 0.06 -15.18
N LYS A 79 -24.42 1.37 -14.93
CA LYS A 79 -25.65 2.19 -14.94
C LYS A 79 -26.29 2.29 -16.32
N TYR A 80 -25.50 2.15 -17.38
CA TYR A 80 -25.92 2.37 -18.77
C TYR A 80 -25.61 1.16 -19.66
N GLN A 81 -25.39 -0.01 -19.08
CA GLN A 81 -25.09 -1.20 -19.86
C GLN A 81 -26.31 -1.69 -20.63
N GLU A 82 -26.10 -1.85 -21.94
CA GLU A 82 -27.11 -2.42 -22.83
C GLU A 82 -26.92 -3.94 -22.93
N PRO A 83 -28.00 -4.74 -22.78
CA PRO A 83 -27.90 -6.17 -22.95
C PRO A 83 -27.55 -6.52 -24.40
N LYS A 84 -26.79 -7.59 -24.58
CA LYS A 84 -26.47 -8.10 -25.93
C LYS A 84 -27.73 -8.63 -26.60
N LEU A 85 -27.79 -8.55 -27.93
CA LEU A 85 -28.91 -9.06 -28.72
C LEU A 85 -29.31 -10.50 -28.37
N ALA A 86 -28.33 -11.38 -28.17
CA ALA A 86 -28.58 -12.77 -27.75
C ALA A 86 -29.31 -12.87 -26.40
N ALA A 87 -28.95 -12.01 -25.44
CA ALA A 87 -29.61 -11.97 -24.13
C ALA A 87 -31.03 -11.39 -24.22
N MET A 88 -31.23 -10.39 -25.08
CA MET A 88 -32.58 -9.87 -25.38
C MET A 88 -33.46 -10.95 -26.02
N MET A 89 -32.93 -11.73 -26.96
CA MET A 89 -33.67 -12.84 -27.58
C MET A 89 -34.04 -13.92 -26.55
N SER A 90 -33.08 -14.39 -25.75
CA SER A 90 -33.36 -15.39 -24.70
C SER A 90 -34.34 -14.86 -23.63
N CYS A 91 -34.30 -13.56 -23.34
CA CYS A 91 -35.25 -12.90 -22.47
C CYS A 91 -36.68 -12.95 -23.03
N LEU A 92 -36.86 -12.66 -24.33
CA LEU A 92 -38.16 -12.74 -25.01
C LEU A 92 -38.66 -14.17 -25.07
N ASP A 93 -37.81 -15.13 -25.41
CA ASP A 93 -38.18 -16.56 -25.44
C ASP A 93 -38.68 -17.02 -24.07
N ALA A 94 -37.97 -16.65 -22.99
CA ALA A 94 -38.39 -16.98 -21.63
C ALA A 94 -39.71 -16.28 -21.25
N PHE A 95 -39.91 -15.04 -21.68
CA PHE A 95 -41.14 -14.28 -21.39
C PHE A 95 -42.37 -14.89 -22.06
N TYR A 96 -42.26 -15.35 -23.31
CA TYR A 96 -43.37 -15.97 -24.05
C TYR A 96 -43.53 -17.48 -23.82
N SER A 97 -42.66 -18.10 -23.02
CA SER A 97 -42.73 -19.54 -22.72
C SER A 97 -43.75 -19.91 -21.63
N ASP A 98 -44.30 -18.91 -20.93
CA ASP A 98 -45.14 -19.10 -19.75
C ASP A 98 -46.30 -18.08 -19.75
N ASP A 99 -47.39 -18.46 -20.42
CA ASP A 99 -48.59 -17.63 -20.58
C ASP A 99 -49.51 -17.66 -19.34
N ASP A 100 -49.27 -18.57 -18.39
CA ASP A 100 -50.16 -18.78 -17.23
C ASP A 100 -49.87 -17.81 -16.08
N VAL A 101 -48.61 -17.41 -15.90
CA VAL A 101 -48.17 -16.56 -14.77
C VAL A 101 -47.24 -15.44 -15.25
N PRO A 102 -47.79 -14.26 -15.62
CA PRO A 102 -47.03 -13.15 -16.18
C PRO A 102 -45.84 -12.69 -15.30
N GLU A 103 -45.99 -12.68 -13.98
CA GLU A 103 -44.94 -12.28 -13.04
C GLU A 103 -43.76 -13.25 -13.05
N ARG A 104 -44.01 -14.55 -13.20
CA ARG A 104 -42.98 -15.59 -13.25
C ARG A 104 -42.21 -15.53 -14.55
N ALA A 105 -42.91 -15.34 -15.67
CA ALA A 105 -42.33 -15.09 -16.97
C ALA A 105 -41.43 -13.85 -16.96
N MET A 106 -41.93 -12.74 -16.40
CA MET A 106 -41.18 -11.48 -16.27
C MET A 106 -39.93 -11.62 -15.39
N MET A 107 -40.02 -12.30 -14.26
CA MET A 107 -38.86 -12.53 -13.38
C MET A 107 -37.79 -13.40 -14.05
N THR A 108 -38.20 -14.41 -14.81
CA THR A 108 -37.27 -15.28 -15.54
C THR A 108 -36.54 -14.48 -16.62
N ALA A 109 -37.29 -13.71 -17.41
CA ALA A 109 -36.77 -12.80 -18.43
C ALA A 109 -35.78 -11.76 -17.85
N TYR A 110 -36.14 -11.10 -16.74
CA TYR A 110 -35.27 -10.16 -16.04
C TYR A 110 -33.95 -10.79 -15.57
N ASN A 111 -34.02 -12.00 -15.00
CA ASN A 111 -32.83 -12.70 -14.53
C ASN A 111 -31.87 -13.07 -15.66
N ILE A 112 -32.37 -13.36 -16.86
CA ILE A 112 -31.54 -13.60 -18.06
C ILE A 112 -30.77 -12.33 -18.43
N LEU A 113 -31.46 -11.19 -18.52
CA LEU A 113 -30.81 -9.91 -18.83
C LEU A 113 -29.75 -9.55 -17.78
N ARG A 114 -30.08 -9.67 -16.50
CA ARG A 114 -29.15 -9.38 -15.40
C ARG A 114 -27.91 -10.28 -15.43
N LYS A 115 -28.05 -11.57 -15.74
CA LYS A 115 -26.91 -12.50 -15.83
C LYS A 115 -26.04 -12.27 -17.07
N SER A 116 -26.57 -11.63 -18.10
CA SER A 116 -25.83 -11.33 -19.32
C SER A 116 -24.84 -10.16 -19.16
N VAL A 117 -25.03 -9.36 -18.12
CA VAL A 117 -24.13 -8.27 -17.72
C VAL A 117 -22.87 -8.86 -17.10
N GLY A 118 -21.72 -8.57 -17.72
CA GLY A 118 -20.42 -8.99 -17.22
C GLY A 118 -19.80 -7.94 -16.29
N THR A 119 -19.17 -8.40 -15.22
CA THR A 119 -18.44 -7.57 -14.25
C THR A 119 -17.00 -8.08 -14.07
N PRO A 120 -16.17 -8.00 -15.14
CA PRO A 120 -14.83 -8.59 -15.14
C PRO A 120 -13.90 -8.07 -14.04
N ALA A 121 -13.97 -6.78 -13.67
CA ALA A 121 -13.15 -6.22 -12.61
C ALA A 121 -13.58 -6.77 -11.24
N THR A 122 -14.89 -6.86 -11.00
CA THR A 122 -15.45 -7.51 -9.80
C THR A 122 -15.08 -8.99 -9.74
N ASP A 123 -15.19 -9.72 -10.86
CA ASP A 123 -14.87 -11.15 -10.95
C ASP A 123 -13.39 -11.41 -10.65
N ALA A 124 -12.49 -10.60 -11.21
CA ALA A 124 -11.06 -10.67 -10.94
C ALA A 124 -10.73 -10.40 -9.47
N PHE A 125 -11.33 -9.36 -8.88
CA PHE A 125 -11.16 -9.04 -7.45
C PHE A 125 -11.62 -10.18 -6.55
N LEU A 126 -12.80 -10.76 -6.81
CA LEU A 126 -13.32 -11.89 -6.04
C LEU A 126 -12.48 -13.16 -6.22
N ALA A 127 -11.95 -13.41 -7.41
CA ALA A 127 -11.03 -14.53 -7.65
C ALA A 127 -9.74 -14.39 -6.81
N GLU A 128 -9.18 -13.19 -6.75
CA GLU A 128 -8.00 -12.91 -5.92
C GLU A 128 -8.29 -13.11 -4.42
N MET A 129 -9.41 -12.59 -3.91
CA MET A 129 -9.82 -12.76 -2.51
C MET A 129 -9.99 -14.23 -2.13
N ARG A 130 -10.61 -15.03 -3.01
CA ARG A 130 -10.72 -16.48 -2.80
C ARG A 130 -9.34 -17.14 -2.79
N ALA A 131 -8.45 -16.76 -3.70
CA ALA A 131 -7.09 -17.29 -3.74
C ALA A 131 -6.27 -16.93 -2.48
N GLN A 132 -6.49 -15.75 -1.90
CA GLN A 132 -5.85 -15.33 -0.65
C GLN A 132 -6.43 -16.09 0.56
N ALA A 133 -7.75 -16.21 0.67
CA ALA A 133 -8.40 -16.95 1.75
C ALA A 133 -7.96 -18.43 1.84
N HIS A 134 -7.67 -19.06 0.70
CA HIS A 134 -7.12 -20.43 0.67
C HIS A 134 -5.66 -20.54 1.12
N LYS A 135 -4.88 -19.45 1.11
CA LYS A 135 -3.49 -19.45 1.59
C LYS A 135 -3.40 -19.30 3.10
N GLU A 136 -4.39 -18.69 3.75
CA GLU A 136 -4.39 -18.43 5.20
C GLU A 136 -5.03 -19.57 6.02
N GLY A 137 -5.63 -20.56 5.37
CA GLY A 137 -6.35 -21.69 6.01
C GLY A 137 -5.74 -23.08 5.78
N ALA A 138 -4.46 -23.18 5.41
CA ALA A 138 -3.73 -24.43 5.22
C ALA A 138 -2.47 -24.49 6.10
#